data_AF-Q17ZA9-F1
#
_entry.id   AF-Q17ZA9-F1
#
_cell.length_a   1.000
_cell.length_b   1.000
_cell.length_c   1.000
_cell.angle_alpha   90.00
_cell.angle_beta   90.00
_cell.angle_gamma   90.00
#
_symmetry.space_group_name_H-M   'P 1'
#
loop_
_entity.id
_entity.type
_entity.pdbx_description
1 polymer ?
#
loop_
_entity_poly.entity_id
_entity_poly.type
_entity_poly.pdbx_seq_one_letter_code
_entity_poly.pdbx_strand_id
1 'polypeptide(L)'
;MKHLVVVLVLVVGVMWGRSLPKWAKECSKEVEVKNAQTNQAQEGKILVCGASEILLLDMDYSLSSARYNALEKVLNAFKGDKIEITASQLKATFIGADKVYVLIEIDKKNIALMNKDQ
;
A
#
# COMPACT_ATOMS: atom_id res chain seq x y z
N MET A 1 33.96 27.60 22.70
CA MET A 1 32.52 27.28 22.85
C MET A 1 31.62 27.71 21.68
N LYS A 2 32.09 28.41 20.64
CA LYS A 2 31.23 28.79 19.48
C LYS A 2 31.19 27.76 18.34
N HIS A 3 32.25 26.98 18.14
CA HIS A 3 32.33 26.01 17.05
C HIS A 3 31.59 24.68 17.31
N LEU A 4 31.36 24.32 18.57
CA LEU A 4 30.65 23.08 18.94
C LEU A 4 29.15 23.15 18.61
N VAL A 5 28.56 24.35 18.69
CA VAL A 5 27.14 24.61 18.39
C VAL A 5 26.87 24.52 16.89
N VAL A 6 27.80 24.97 16.05
CA VAL A 6 27.64 24.96 14.58
C VAL A 6 27.68 23.53 14.03
N VAL A 7 28.51 22.65 14.60
CA VAL A 7 28.56 21.23 14.22
C VAL A 7 27.27 20.51 14.61
N LEU A 8 26.69 20.82 15.78
CA LEU A 8 25.42 20.23 16.23
C LEU A 8 24.24 20.60 15.32
N VAL A 9 24.17 21.83 14.81
CA VAL A 9 23.08 22.26 13.92
C VAL A 9 23.16 21.58 12.55
N LEU A 10 24.36 21.32 12.02
CA LEU A 10 24.53 20.60 10.74
C LEU A 10 24.15 19.12 10.84
N VAL A 11 24.34 18.47 12.00
CA VAL A 11 23.95 17.06 12.20
C VAL A 11 22.43 16.91 12.37
N VAL A 12 21.76 17.90 12.97
CA VAL A 12 20.29 17.88 13.16
C VAL A 12 19.53 18.17 11.85
N GLY A 13 20.16 18.87 10.89
CA GLY A 13 19.53 19.19 9.59
C GLY A 13 19.34 18.01 8.63
N VAL A 14 20.05 16.89 8.85
CA VAL A 14 20.00 15.70 7.97
C VAL A 14 19.01 14.64 8.46
N MET A 15 18.46 14.82 9.67
CA MET A 15 17.44 13.92 10.26
C MET A 15 15.99 14.35 9.96
N TRP A 16 15.74 15.04 8.84
CA TRP A 16 14.42 14.95 8.21
C TRP A 16 14.27 13.55 7.62
N GLY A 17 14.09 12.57 8.51
CA GLY A 17 13.64 11.24 8.16
C GLY A 17 12.47 11.40 7.22
N ARG A 18 12.53 10.70 6.09
CA ARG A 18 11.39 10.55 5.19
C ARG A 18 10.30 9.81 5.97
N SER A 19 9.57 10.57 6.80
CA SER A 19 8.46 10.09 7.57
C SER A 19 7.52 9.44 6.57
N LEU A 20 7.22 8.16 6.80
CA LEU A 20 6.24 7.44 6.01
C LEU A 20 4.97 8.31 5.82
N PRO A 21 4.45 8.46 4.59
CA PRO A 21 3.17 9.08 4.35
C PRO A 21 2.09 8.43 5.22
N LYS A 22 1.05 9.18 5.60
CA LYS A 22 -0.01 8.67 6.48
C LYS A 22 -0.59 7.34 5.96
N TRP A 23 -0.85 7.26 4.66
CA TRP A 23 -1.36 6.04 4.00
C TRP A 23 -0.37 4.86 4.07
N ALA A 24 0.94 5.11 4.01
CA ALA A 24 1.96 4.07 4.09
C ALA A 24 2.15 3.57 5.54
N LYS A 25 2.03 4.48 6.54
CA LYS A 25 2.02 4.12 7.97
C LYS A 25 0.84 3.24 8.34
N GLU A 26 -0.31 3.47 7.73
CA GLU A 26 -1.52 2.66 7.92
C GLU A 26 -1.45 1.33 7.17
N CYS A 27 -0.52 1.19 6.22
CA CYS A 27 -0.41 0.01 5.39
C CYS A 27 0.13 -1.24 6.08
N SER A 28 0.97 -1.03 7.10
CA SER A 28 1.55 -2.07 7.93
C SER A 28 0.61 -2.55 9.04
N LYS A 29 -0.51 -1.87 9.26
CA LYS A 29 -1.53 -2.34 10.19
C LYS A 29 -2.32 -3.45 9.52
N GLU A 30 -2.54 -4.56 10.22
CA GLU A 30 -3.49 -5.59 9.78
C GLU A 30 -4.84 -4.92 9.56
N VAL A 31 -5.41 -5.13 8.37
CA VAL A 31 -6.65 -4.46 7.99
C VAL A 31 -7.76 -5.05 8.85
N GLU A 32 -8.26 -4.29 9.84
CA GLU A 32 -9.61 -4.49 10.34
C GLU A 32 -10.56 -4.23 9.17
N VAL A 33 -10.97 -5.30 8.49
CA VAL A 33 -12.02 -5.30 7.46
C VAL A 33 -13.38 -5.08 8.15
N LYS A 34 -13.52 -4.00 8.92
CA LYS A 34 -14.81 -3.55 9.46
C LYS A 34 -15.51 -2.54 8.56
N ASN A 35 -14.79 -1.94 7.60
CA ASN A 35 -15.32 -0.87 6.74
C ASN A 35 -15.40 -1.22 5.24
N ALA A 36 -14.95 -2.41 4.81
CA ALA A 36 -15.19 -2.87 3.44
C ALA A 36 -16.66 -3.25 3.20
N GLN A 37 -17.40 -3.56 4.27
CA GLN A 37 -18.82 -3.94 4.21
C GLN A 37 -19.79 -2.81 4.61
N THR A 38 -19.34 -1.65 5.10
CA THR A 38 -20.21 -0.65 5.75
C THR A 38 -20.13 0.78 5.21
N ASN A 39 -19.56 1.02 4.03
CA ASN A 39 -19.88 2.24 3.28
C ASN A 39 -20.75 1.85 2.07
N GLN A 40 -22.04 1.99 2.33
CA GLN A 40 -23.17 1.81 1.44
C GLN A 40 -22.91 2.40 0.05
N ALA A 41 -23.25 1.59 -0.95
CA ALA A 41 -23.96 1.99 -2.16
C ALA A 41 -23.76 3.43 -2.68
N GLN A 42 -22.85 3.57 -3.64
CA GLN A 42 -22.90 4.40 -4.86
C GLN A 42 -21.48 4.45 -5.43
N GLU A 43 -21.25 3.96 -6.66
CA GLU A 43 -19.96 4.04 -7.39
C GLU A 43 -18.68 3.90 -6.53
N GLY A 44 -18.42 2.69 -6.02
CA GLY A 44 -17.38 2.51 -5.01
C GLY A 44 -15.99 2.25 -5.61
N LYS A 45 -15.02 3.08 -5.25
CA LYS A 45 -13.59 2.79 -5.42
C LYS A 45 -13.04 2.19 -4.14
N ILE A 46 -12.25 1.12 -4.26
CA ILE A 46 -11.54 0.48 -3.16
C ILE A 46 -10.10 0.98 -3.19
N LEU A 47 -9.66 1.64 -2.12
CA LEU A 47 -8.25 1.96 -1.90
C LEU A 47 -7.63 0.89 -1.02
N VAL A 48 -6.58 0.27 -1.52
CA VAL A 48 -5.83 -0.75 -0.79
C VAL A 48 -4.36 -0.54 -1.01
N CYS A 49 -3.57 -0.87 0.02
CA CYS A 49 -2.14 -0.74 -0.05
C CYS A 49 -1.46 -2.07 0.31
N GLY A 50 -0.29 -2.27 -0.29
CA GLY A 50 0.60 -3.39 0.01
C GLY A 50 2.00 -2.87 0.25
N ALA A 51 2.77 -3.67 1.00
CA ALA A 51 4.16 -3.40 1.29
C ALA A 51 4.99 -4.64 0.96
N SER A 52 6.23 -4.45 0.56
CA SER A 52 7.22 -5.51 0.33
C SER A 52 8.61 -5.04 0.74
N GLU A 53 9.48 -5.98 1.07
CA GLU A 53 10.88 -5.70 1.38
C GLU A 53 11.61 -5.15 0.15
N ILE A 54 12.61 -4.28 0.38
CA ILE A 54 13.45 -3.74 -0.69
C ILE A 54 14.49 -4.79 -1.11
N LEU A 55 14.44 -5.17 -2.38
CA LEU A 55 15.52 -5.84 -3.07
C LEU A 55 16.29 -4.80 -3.87
N LEU A 56 17.45 -4.38 -3.35
CA LEU A 56 18.23 -3.26 -3.90
C LEU A 56 18.66 -3.47 -5.36
N LEU A 57 18.80 -4.72 -5.78
CA LEU A 57 19.17 -5.09 -7.14
C LEU A 57 17.95 -5.25 -8.07
N ASP A 58 16.74 -5.22 -7.53
CA ASP A 58 15.49 -5.42 -8.28
C ASP A 58 14.32 -4.65 -7.64
N MET A 59 14.34 -3.33 -7.81
CA MET A 59 13.28 -2.45 -7.30
C MET A 59 11.93 -2.71 -7.97
N ASP A 60 11.95 -3.09 -9.25
CA ASP A 60 10.74 -3.38 -10.02
C ASP A 60 10.03 -4.62 -9.47
N TYR A 61 10.79 -5.64 -9.07
CA TYR A 61 10.26 -6.79 -8.35
C TYR A 61 9.67 -6.38 -7.00
N SER A 62 10.37 -5.57 -6.20
CA SER A 62 9.83 -5.10 -4.91
C SER A 62 8.51 -4.35 -5.08
N LEU A 63 8.41 -3.45 -6.07
CA LEU A 63 7.18 -2.71 -6.37
C LEU A 63 6.07 -3.64 -6.86
N SER A 64 6.39 -4.62 -7.71
CA SER A 64 5.45 -5.62 -8.20
C SER A 64 4.92 -6.51 -7.07
N SER A 65 5.80 -6.94 -6.17
CA SER A 65 5.46 -7.69 -4.96
C SER A 65 4.56 -6.88 -4.02
N ALA A 66 4.89 -5.62 -3.77
CA ALA A 66 4.03 -4.75 -2.95
C ALA A 66 2.65 -4.54 -3.58
N ARG A 67 2.57 -4.41 -4.91
CA ARG A 67 1.29 -4.36 -5.63
C ARG A 67 0.50 -5.66 -5.49
N TYR A 68 1.15 -6.82 -5.62
CA TYR A 68 0.54 -8.12 -5.42
C TYR A 68 -0.04 -8.26 -4.01
N ASN A 69 0.74 -7.90 -2.98
CA ASN A 69 0.29 -7.94 -1.58
C ASN A 69 -0.92 -7.01 -1.34
N ALA A 70 -1.03 -5.90 -2.07
CA ALA A 70 -2.22 -5.04 -2.03
C ALA A 70 -3.45 -5.75 -2.60
N LEU A 71 -3.31 -6.44 -3.74
CA LEU A 71 -4.39 -7.20 -4.37
C LEU A 71 -4.81 -8.41 -3.54
N GLU A 72 -3.86 -9.12 -2.95
CA GLU A 72 -4.12 -10.27 -2.08
C GLU A 72 -5.01 -9.89 -0.88
N LYS A 73 -4.78 -8.71 -0.26
CA LYS A 73 -5.67 -8.18 0.79
C LYS A 73 -7.12 -8.02 0.31
N VAL A 74 -7.32 -7.63 -0.95
CA VAL A 74 -8.66 -7.54 -1.54
C VAL A 74 -9.23 -8.93 -1.71
N LEU A 75 -8.51 -9.87 -2.34
CA LEU A 75 -8.97 -11.25 -2.51
C LEU A 75 -9.38 -11.87 -1.17
N ASN A 76 -8.56 -11.68 -0.12
CA ASN A 76 -8.82 -12.18 1.23
C ASN A 76 -10.04 -11.52 1.90
N ALA A 77 -10.38 -10.28 1.53
CA ALA A 77 -11.56 -9.60 2.07
C ALA A 77 -12.89 -10.18 1.57
N PHE A 78 -12.91 -10.83 0.40
CA PHE A 78 -14.09 -11.47 -0.19
C PHE A 78 -14.25 -12.96 0.17
N LYS A 79 -13.47 -13.45 1.16
CA LYS A 79 -13.58 -14.76 1.85
C LYS A 79 -14.51 -15.81 1.20
N GLY A 80 -14.03 -16.49 0.16
CA GLY A 80 -14.69 -17.69 -0.41
C GLY A 80 -15.29 -17.50 -1.79
N ASP A 81 -15.51 -16.26 -2.23
CA ASP A 81 -15.87 -15.97 -3.61
C ASP A 81 -14.61 -16.01 -4.48
N LYS A 82 -14.64 -16.75 -5.59
CA LYS A 82 -13.62 -16.61 -6.62
C LYS A 82 -13.85 -15.26 -7.27
N ILE A 83 -13.08 -14.24 -6.90
CA ILE A 83 -13.19 -12.93 -7.52
C ILE A 83 -12.07 -12.72 -8.53
N GLU A 84 -12.39 -12.06 -9.63
CA GLU A 84 -11.42 -11.60 -10.62
C GLU A 84 -11.36 -10.07 -10.57
N ILE A 85 -10.14 -9.54 -10.43
CA ILE A 85 -9.88 -8.10 -10.49
C ILE A 85 -9.33 -7.79 -11.89
N THR A 86 -10.19 -7.27 -12.77
CA THR A 86 -9.83 -7.04 -14.19
C THR A 86 -8.92 -5.83 -14.38
N ALA A 87 -9.04 -4.82 -13.51
CA ALA A 87 -8.21 -3.63 -13.58
C ALA A 87 -8.04 -2.93 -12.22
N SER A 88 -6.82 -2.49 -11.95
CA SER A 88 -6.43 -1.64 -10.82
C SER A 88 -5.56 -0.47 -11.29
N GLN A 89 -5.70 0.68 -10.64
CA GLN A 89 -4.87 1.86 -10.91
C GLN A 89 -3.85 2.07 -9.80
N LEU A 90 -2.59 2.27 -10.17
CA LEU A 90 -1.55 2.73 -9.24
C LEU A 90 -1.80 4.20 -8.89
N LYS A 91 -1.95 4.52 -7.59
CA LYS A 91 -2.16 5.90 -7.13
C LYS A 91 -0.91 6.52 -6.54
N ALA A 92 -0.15 5.75 -5.78
CA ALA A 92 1.07 6.24 -5.15
C ALA A 92 2.04 5.09 -4.89
N THR A 93 3.32 5.43 -4.92
CA THR A 93 4.41 4.59 -4.42
C THR A 93 5.19 5.36 -3.36
N PHE A 94 5.73 4.64 -2.39
CA PHE A 94 6.67 5.19 -1.43
C PHE A 94 7.79 4.18 -1.19
N ILE A 95 9.03 4.64 -1.34
CA ILE A 95 10.23 3.82 -1.10
C ILE A 95 10.80 4.26 0.25
N GLY A 96 10.63 3.40 1.25
CA GLY A 96 11.20 3.54 2.58
C GLY A 96 12.67 3.12 2.64
N ALA A 97 13.19 2.93 3.84
CA ALA A 97 14.56 2.48 4.05
C ALA A 97 14.71 0.95 3.88
N ASP A 98 13.69 0.21 4.30
CA ASP A 98 13.62 -1.25 4.33
C ASP A 98 12.51 -1.80 3.42
N LYS A 99 11.43 -1.03 3.23
CA LYS A 99 10.23 -1.46 2.50
C LYS A 99 9.80 -0.50 1.42
N VAL A 100 9.20 -1.05 0.37
CA VAL A 100 8.39 -0.29 -0.59
C VAL A 100 6.92 -0.45 -0.28
N TYR A 101 6.16 0.60 -0.56
CA TYR A 101 4.72 0.68 -0.34
C TYR A 101 4.05 1.09 -1.64
N VAL A 102 2.94 0.44 -1.95
CA VAL A 102 2.14 0.68 -3.15
C VAL A 102 0.69 0.90 -2.73
N LEU A 103 0.08 1.99 -3.19
CA LEU A 103 -1.34 2.27 -3.04
C LEU A 103 -2.02 2.08 -4.40
N ILE A 104 -3.02 1.21 -4.46
CA ILE A 104 -3.84 0.99 -5.64
C ILE A 104 -5.31 1.34 -5.37
N GLU A 105 -5.98 1.75 -6.44
CA GLU A 105 -7.42 1.95 -6.50
C GLU A 105 -8.03 0.89 -7.41
N ILE A 106 -9.11 0.26 -6.98
CA ILE A 106 -9.90 -0.67 -7.77
C ILE A 106 -11.32 -0.13 -7.83
N ASP A 107 -11.81 0.12 -9.03
CA ASP A 107 -13.24 0.42 -9.21
C ASP A 107 -14.02 -0.88 -8.97
N LYS A 108 -15.10 -0.84 -8.19
CA LYS A 108 -15.95 -2.01 -7.93
C LYS A 108 -16.44 -2.67 -9.21
N LYS A 109 -16.62 -1.92 -10.31
CA LYS A 109 -17.00 -2.48 -11.62
C LYS A 109 -15.94 -3.43 -12.20
N ASN A 110 -14.70 -3.32 -11.75
CA ASN A 110 -13.59 -4.16 -12.17
C ASN A 110 -13.42 -5.40 -11.27
N ILE A 111 -14.35 -5.66 -10.35
CA ILE A 111 -14.38 -6.85 -9.51
C ILE A 111 -15.55 -7.72 -9.99
N ALA A 112 -15.23 -8.85 -10.60
CA ALA A 112 -16.21 -9.83 -11.02
C ALA A 112 -16.26 -11.01 -10.04
N LEU A 113 -17.45 -11.44 -9.66
CA LEU A 113 -17.65 -12.71 -8.96
C LEU A 113 -17.67 -13.83 -10.01
N MET A 114 -16.71 -14.75 -9.94
CA MET A 114 -16.75 -15.97 -10.74
C MET A 114 -17.69 -16.97 -10.07
N ASN A 115 -18.85 -17.21 -10.68
CA ASN A 115 -19.70 -18.31 -10.25
C ASN A 115 -18.97 -19.64 -10.48
N LYS A 116 -18.96 -20.52 -9.46
CA LYS A 116 -18.54 -21.91 -9.60
C LYS A 116 -19.59 -22.66 -10.41
N ASP A 117 -19.58 -22.55 -11.73
CA ASP A 117 -20.27 -23.51 -12.60
C ASP A 117 -19.56 -23.60 -13.95
N GLN A 118 -18.63 -24.54 -14.01
CA GLN A 118 -18.31 -25.30 -15.22
C GLN A 118 -17.94 -26.73 -14.80
#